data_AF-W4L5F9-F1
#
_entry.id   AF-W4L5F9-F1
#
_cell.length_a   1.000
_cell.length_b   1.000
_cell.length_c   1.000
_cell.angle_alpha   90.00
_cell.angle_beta   90.00
_cell.angle_gamma   90.00
#
_symmetry.space_group_name_H-M   'P 1'
#
loop_
_entity.id
_entity.type
_entity.pdbx_description
1 polymer ?
#
loop_
_entity_poly.entity_id
_entity_poly.type
_entity_poly.pdbx_seq_one_letter_code
_entity_poly.pdbx_strand_id
1 'polypeptide(L)'
;MKHVRLTRDQQRRIVHAISQRLASGAFTEQFRDQLRLALRLDPTTTCQVAQRASTSERAHVRRLAHWVLATVDARSAGTDACAPS
;
A
#
# COMPACT_ATOMS: atom_id res chain seq x y z
N MET A 1 7.18 -26.66 3.35
CA MET A 1 7.11 -25.26 2.85
C MET A 1 8.08 -24.40 3.64
N LYS A 2 9.05 -23.73 3.00
CA LYS A 2 10.01 -22.85 3.69
C LYS A 2 9.39 -21.45 3.85
N HIS A 3 9.03 -21.08 5.07
CA HIS A 3 8.62 -19.71 5.39
C HIS A 3 9.87 -18.82 5.38
N VAL A 4 10.21 -18.26 4.22
CA VAL A 4 11.29 -17.29 4.11
C VAL A 4 10.84 -16.01 4.81
N ARG A 5 11.40 -15.73 6.00
CA ARG A 5 11.25 -14.43 6.63
C ARG A 5 11.99 -13.41 5.76
N LEU A 6 11.23 -12.55 5.07
CA LEU A 6 11.82 -11.43 4.34
C LEU A 6 12.60 -10.55 5.30
N THR A 7 13.86 -10.27 4.98
CA THR A 7 14.65 -9.29 5.75
C THR A 7 14.07 -7.89 5.55
N ARG A 8 14.32 -6.97 6.49
CA ARG A 8 13.83 -5.59 6.39
C ARG A 8 14.28 -4.91 5.08
N ASP A 9 15.48 -5.22 4.60
CA ASP A 9 15.99 -4.68 3.34
C ASP A 9 15.24 -5.23 2.12
N GLN A 10 14.87 -6.52 2.14
CA GLN A 10 14.06 -7.12 1.08
C GLN A 10 12.65 -6.53 1.06
N GLN A 11 12.04 -6.34 2.23
CA GLN A 11 10.73 -5.67 2.35
C GLN A 11 10.80 -4.25 1.78
N ARG A 12 11.83 -3.48 2.17
CA ARG A 12 12.02 -2.11 1.68
C ARG A 12 12.19 -2.05 0.15
N ARG A 13 12.97 -2.98 -0.43
CA ARG A 13 13.14 -3.07 -1.89
C ARG A 13 11.82 -3.38 -2.61
N ILE A 14 11.02 -4.29 -2.05
CA ILE A 14 9.71 -4.65 -2.61
C ILE A 14 8.77 -3.44 -2.56
N VAL A 15 8.65 -2.78 -1.40
CA VAL A 15 7.80 -1.60 -1.23
C VAL A 15 8.26 -0.50 -2.19
N HIS A 16 9.56 -0.22 -2.27
CA HIS A 16 10.09 0.80 -3.18
C HIS A 16 9.76 0.50 -4.65
N ALA A 17 9.92 -0.74 -5.11
CA ALA A 17 9.60 -1.10 -6.50
C ALA A 17 8.11 -0.94 -6.82
N ILE A 18 7.23 -1.30 -5.87
CA ILE A 18 5.78 -1.14 -6.00
C ILE A 18 5.42 0.35 -6.03
N SER A 19 6.02 1.16 -5.15
CA SER A 19 5.81 2.61 -5.11
C SER A 19 6.21 3.31 -6.41
N GLN A 20 7.36 2.93 -7.00
CA GLN A 20 7.81 3.46 -8.28
C GLN A 20 6.83 3.12 -9.42
N ARG A 21 6.30 1.88 -9.44
CA ARG A 21 5.27 1.49 -10.40
C ARG A 21 3.98 2.28 -10.23
N LEU A 22 3.54 2.51 -8.99
CA LEU A 22 2.36 3.34 -8.72
C LEU A 22 2.54 4.76 -9.27
N ALA A 23 3.70 5.38 -9.04
CA ALA A 23 4.01 6.72 -9.53
C ALA A 23 4.07 6.79 -11.07
N SER A 24 4.62 5.76 -11.71
CA SER A 24 4.74 5.70 -13.17
C SER A 24 3.39 5.54 -13.88
N GLY A 25 2.38 4.95 -13.22
CA GLY A 25 1.10 4.62 -13.85
C GLY A 25 1.16 3.42 -14.79
N ALA A 26 2.31 2.77 -14.94
CA ALA A 26 2.52 1.58 -15.76
C ALA A 26 2.26 0.30 -14.93
N PHE A 27 0.98 -0.03 -14.74
CA PHE A 27 0.58 -1.20 -13.96
C PHE A 27 -0.66 -1.89 -14.52
N THR A 28 -0.74 -3.20 -14.32
CA THR A 28 -1.85 -4.07 -14.72
C THR A 28 -2.80 -4.33 -13.55
N GLU A 29 -3.95 -4.97 -13.76
CA GLU A 29 -4.94 -5.25 -12.70
C GLU A 29 -4.36 -6.01 -11.49
N GLN A 30 -3.36 -6.87 -11.69
CA GLN A 30 -2.66 -7.59 -10.62
C GLN A 30 -1.88 -6.68 -9.65
N PHE A 31 -1.70 -5.41 -10.00
CA PHE A 31 -0.99 -4.45 -9.16
C PHE A 31 -1.70 -4.16 -7.84
N ARG A 32 -3.02 -4.36 -7.79
CA ARG A 32 -3.79 -4.21 -6.54
C ARG A 32 -3.34 -5.22 -5.48
N ASP A 33 -2.98 -6.44 -5.86
CA ASP A 33 -2.49 -7.45 -4.91
C ASP A 33 -1.07 -7.14 -4.43
N GLN A 34 -0.24 -6.56 -5.30
CA GLN A 34 1.08 -6.04 -4.90
C GLN A 34 0.94 -4.90 -3.88
N LEU A 35 -0.02 -4.00 -4.07
CA LEU A 35 -0.32 -2.94 -3.10
C LEU A 35 -0.86 -3.48 -1.77
N ARG A 36 -1.69 -4.52 -1.79
CA ARG A 36 -2.13 -5.22 -0.56
C ARG A 36 -0.95 -5.79 0.21
N LEU A 37 0.02 -6.37 -0.51
CA LEU A 37 1.25 -6.86 0.11
C LEU A 37 2.07 -5.72 0.69
N ALA A 38 2.26 -4.62 -0.05
CA ALA A 38 2.98 -3.44 0.45
C ALA A 38 2.34 -2.86 1.72
N LEU A 39 1.00 -2.77 1.76
CA LEU A 39 0.24 -2.35 2.96
C LEU A 39 0.40 -3.29 4.16
N ARG A 40 0.65 -4.58 3.92
CA ARG A 40 0.92 -5.55 4.99
C ARG A 40 2.36 -5.48 5.50
N LEU A 41 3.31 -5.16 4.62
CA LEU A 41 4.74 -5.08 4.96
C LEU A 41 5.09 -3.74 5.61
N ASP A 42 4.61 -2.63 5.04
CA ASP A 42 4.90 -1.28 5.49
C ASP A 42 3.72 -0.34 5.18
N PRO A 43 2.71 -0.27 6.07
CA PRO A 43 1.55 0.59 5.87
C PRO A 43 1.92 2.08 5.88
N THR A 44 2.93 2.49 6.65
CA THR A 44 3.36 3.88 6.78
C THR A 44 3.92 4.41 5.47
N THR A 45 4.93 3.72 4.92
CA THR A 45 5.54 4.11 3.64
C THR A 45 4.51 4.02 2.51
N THR A 46 3.67 2.99 2.51
CA THR A 46 2.65 2.81 1.47
C THR A 46 1.60 3.92 1.51
N CYS A 47 1.21 4.39 2.71
CA CYS A 47 0.30 5.51 2.88
C CYS A 47 0.91 6.83 2.36
N GLN A 48 2.18 7.12 2.71
CA GLN A 48 2.86 8.33 2.22
C GLN A 48 2.95 8.36 0.68
N VAL A 49 3.23 7.22 0.05
CA VAL A 49 3.27 7.12 -1.41
C VAL A 49 1.87 7.28 -2.00
N ALA A 50 0.84 6.70 -1.39
CA ALA A 50 -0.54 6.89 -1.81
C ALA A 50 -0.99 8.36 -1.69
N GLN A 51 -0.61 9.07 -0.63
CA GLN A 51 -0.87 10.51 -0.49
C GLN A 51 -0.23 11.33 -1.62
N ARG A 52 0.99 10.98 -2.03
CA ARG A 52 1.63 11.65 -3.18
C ARG A 52 0.99 11.25 -4.52
N ALA A 53 0.51 10.02 -4.63
CA ALA A 53 -0.14 9.53 -5.84
C ALA A 53 -1.59 10.02 -6.00
N SER A 54 -2.25 10.49 -4.94
CA SER A 54 -3.63 11.01 -5.00
C SER A 54 -3.74 12.31 -5.80
N THR A 55 -2.64 13.06 -5.92
CA THR A 55 -2.54 14.29 -6.73
C THR A 55 -2.01 14.05 -8.14
N SER A 56 -1.77 12.79 -8.53
CA SER A 56 -1.29 12.44 -9.87
C SER A 56 -2.27 12.93 -10.95
N GLU A 57 -1.77 13.41 -12.09
CA GLU A 57 -2.59 13.80 -13.24
C GLU A 57 -3.34 12.62 -13.85
N ARG A 58 -2.86 11.39 -13.62
CA ARG A 58 -3.44 10.14 -14.13
C ARG A 58 -4.61 9.66 -13.25
N ALA A 59 -5.82 9.63 -13.82
CA ALA A 59 -7.04 9.26 -13.09
C ALA A 59 -7.00 7.85 -12.48
N HIS A 60 -6.39 6.87 -13.16
CA HIS A 60 -6.26 5.50 -12.65
C HIS A 60 -5.30 5.40 -11.46
N VAL A 61 -4.21 6.20 -11.47
CA VAL A 61 -3.27 6.31 -10.34
C VAL A 61 -3.96 6.91 -9.13
N ARG A 62 -4.71 8.01 -9.32
CA ARG A 62 -5.50 8.62 -8.24
C ARG A 62 -6.51 7.64 -7.66
N ARG A 63 -7.24 6.90 -8.50
CA ARG A 63 -8.25 5.94 -8.03
C ARG A 63 -7.63 4.85 -7.15
N LEU A 64 -6.45 4.35 -7.52
CA LEU A 64 -5.70 3.38 -6.71
C LEU A 64 -5.17 3.99 -5.42
N ALA A 65 -4.64 5.22 -5.47
CA ALA A 65 -4.19 5.95 -4.30
C ALA A 65 -5.32 6.13 -3.27
N HIS A 66 -6.50 6.60 -3.70
CA HIS A 66 -7.66 6.75 -2.82
C HIS A 66 -8.11 5.42 -2.23
N TRP A 67 -8.09 4.33 -3.02
CA TRP A 67 -8.40 3.00 -2.50
C TRP A 67 -7.41 2.55 -1.40
N VAL A 68 -6.11 2.83 -1.56
CA VAL A 68 -5.09 2.54 -0.55
C VAL A 68 -5.34 3.34 0.72
N LEU A 69 -5.60 4.64 0.61
CA LEU A 69 -5.87 5.52 1.76
C LEU A 69 -7.10 5.07 2.54
N ALA A 70 -8.21 4.75 1.85
CA ALA A 70 -9.41 4.22 2.48
C ALA A 70 -9.17 2.87 3.19
N THR A 71 -8.29 2.04 2.64
CA THR A 71 -7.92 0.74 3.26
C THR A 71 -7.08 0.93 4.51
N VAL A 72 -6.21 1.94 4.56
CA VAL A 72 -5.44 2.28 5.77
C VAL A 72 -6.36 2.85 6.84
N ASP A 73 -7.24 3.77 6.47
CA ASP A 73 -8.21 4.39 7.38
C ASP A 73 -9.14 3.36 8.02
N ALA A 74 -9.69 2.44 7.23
CA ALA A 74 -10.51 1.32 7.72
C ALA A 74 -9.74 0.38 8.68
N ARG A 75 -8.42 0.24 8.52
CA ARG A 75 -7.59 -0.54 9.45
C ARG A 75 -7.31 0.21 10.75
N SER A 76 -7.09 1.52 10.67
CA SER A 76 -6.92 2.38 11.85
C SER A 76 -8.20 2.40 12.69
N ALA A 77 -9.36 2.60 12.05
CA ALA A 77 -10.67 2.59 12.71
C ALA A 77 -11.05 1.23 13.35
N GLY A 78 -10.54 0.13 12.80
CA GLY A 78 -10.73 -1.21 13.38
C GLY A 78 -9.91 -1.50 14.65
N THR A 79 -8.93 -0.65 14.98
CA THR A 79 -8.08 -0.84 16.18
C THR A 79 -8.67 -0.19 17.43
N ASP A 80 -9.61 0.74 17.28
CA ASP A 80 -10.30 1.41 18.40
C ASP A 80 -11.64 0.75 18.77
N ALA A 81 -12.07 -0.29 18.04
CA ALA A 81 -13.39 -0.90 18.19
C ALA A 81 -13.43 -2.13 19.14
N CYS A 82 -12.39 -2.38 19.94
CA CYS A 82 -12.36 -3.50 20.89
C CYS A 82 -12.00 -3.07 22.32
N ALA A 83 -12.90 -2.32 22.94
CA ALA A 83 -13.01 -2.24 24.40
C ALA A 83 -14.50 -2.31 24.80
N PRO A 84 -15.06 -3.51 25.04
CA PRO A 84 -16.30 -3.62 25.79
C PRO A 84 -15.98 -3.44 27.29
N SER A 85 -16.46 -2.35 27.88
CA SER A 85 -16.70 -2.24 29.32
C SER A 85 -18.07 -2.78 29.66
#